data_AF-A0A348WL50-F1
#
_entry.id   AF-A0A348WL50-F1
#
_cell.length_a   1.000
_cell.length_b   1.000
_cell.length_c   1.000
_cell.angle_alpha   90.00
_cell.angle_beta   90.00
_cell.angle_gamma   90.00
#
_symmetry.space_group_name_H-M   'P 1'
#
loop_
_entity.id
_entity.type
_entity.pdbx_description
1 polymer ?
#
loop_
_entity_poly.entity_id
_entity_poly.type
_entity_poly.pdbx_seq_one_letter_code
_entity_poly.pdbx_strand_id
1 'polypeptide(L)'
;MQIKNWKIGTKLTVAFIAITLIILTVGLFNYQGMNTMQSKTQDILRASPWVDAAMEMKLSVTTDMQYVMELQAAQNIAELTSVWAEHEANVAIFDVFADAILLGARTDEGVIEAATDSSLREIVERADSEHNTKFQPAIRSVYTLTNDFFIRHDQANQAMLAMEAAYDQIIELTENFESDVKAYINKQISLGGDAKLILQRENLWADLSMEIKTTIGISRIKIEEYAQTLARGASVK
;
A
#
# COMPACT_ATOMS: atom_id res chain seq x y z
N MET A 1 -4.40 86.76 -13.12
CA MET A 1 -5.75 87.25 -13.43
C MET A 1 -6.55 87.38 -12.13
N GLN A 2 -7.09 88.56 -11.81
CA GLN A 2 -7.90 88.75 -10.61
C GLN A 2 -9.31 88.16 -10.83
N ILE A 3 -9.59 87.01 -10.20
CA ILE A 3 -10.88 86.28 -10.25
C ILE A 3 -12.05 87.12 -9.69
N LYS A 4 -11.74 88.27 -9.07
CA LYS A 4 -12.69 89.15 -8.40
C LYS A 4 -13.71 89.78 -9.37
N ASN A 5 -13.36 90.01 -10.64
CA ASN A 5 -14.21 90.71 -11.61
C ASN A 5 -15.03 89.81 -12.53
N TRP A 6 -15.06 88.49 -12.31
CA TRP A 6 -15.88 87.59 -13.12
C TRP A 6 -17.36 87.68 -12.74
N LYS A 7 -18.24 87.72 -13.76
CA LYS A 7 -19.69 87.64 -13.59
C LYS A 7 -20.05 86.37 -12.80
N ILE A 8 -21.06 86.45 -11.93
CA ILE A 8 -21.51 85.35 -11.07
C ILE A 8 -21.82 84.08 -11.89
N GLY A 9 -22.43 84.22 -13.07
CA GLY A 9 -22.69 83.10 -13.97
C GLY A 9 -21.44 82.32 -14.36
N THR A 10 -20.33 83.00 -14.70
CA THR A 10 -19.07 82.35 -15.08
C THR A 10 -18.46 81.54 -13.93
N LYS A 11 -18.57 82.04 -12.70
CA LYS A 11 -18.05 81.33 -11.51
C LYS A 11 -18.82 80.03 -11.25
N LEU A 12 -20.15 80.06 -11.40
CA LEU A 12 -21.00 78.87 -11.29
C LEU A 12 -20.70 77.84 -12.39
N THR A 13 -20.53 78.28 -13.64
CA THR A 13 -20.18 77.39 -14.75
C THR A 13 -18.83 76.71 -14.53
N VAL A 14 -17.81 77.45 -14.07
CA VAL A 14 -16.48 76.86 -13.79
C VAL A 14 -16.52 75.88 -12.62
N ALA A 15 -17.25 76.20 -11.54
CA ALA A 15 -17.43 75.27 -10.43
C ALA A 15 -18.15 73.98 -10.86
N PHE A 16 -19.20 74.10 -11.69
CA PHE A 16 -19.92 72.95 -12.22
C PHE A 16 -19.05 72.08 -13.13
N ILE A 17 -18.26 72.68 -14.02
CA ILE A 17 -17.29 71.96 -14.86
C ILE A 17 -16.25 71.24 -14.00
N ALA A 18 -15.74 71.89 -12.94
CA ALA A 18 -14.77 71.28 -12.03
C ALA A 18 -15.35 70.04 -11.32
N ILE A 19 -16.57 70.12 -10.78
CA ILE A 19 -17.25 68.98 -10.17
C ILE A 19 -17.49 67.86 -11.20
N THR A 20 -17.93 68.22 -12.40
CA THR A 20 -18.16 67.26 -13.49
C THR A 20 -16.86 66.53 -13.87
N LEU A 21 -15.74 67.24 -13.96
CA LEU A 21 -14.43 66.64 -14.24
C LEU A 21 -13.96 65.71 -13.12
N ILE A 22 -14.23 66.05 -11.85
CA ILE A 22 -13.93 65.17 -10.72
C ILE A 22 -14.77 63.89 -10.81
N ILE A 23 -16.07 64.00 -11.08
CA ILE A 23 -16.97 62.85 -11.24
C ILE A 23 -16.54 61.97 -12.41
N LEU A 24 -16.18 62.56 -13.56
CA LEU A 24 -15.68 61.82 -14.72
C LEU A 24 -14.38 61.06 -14.39
N THR A 25 -13.45 61.71 -13.70
CA THR A 25 -12.19 61.07 -13.28
C THR A 25 -12.42 59.90 -12.33
N VAL A 26 -13.28 60.07 -11.31
CA VAL A 26 -13.65 58.98 -10.38
C VAL A 26 -14.39 57.85 -11.11
N GLY A 27 -15.31 58.19 -12.02
CA GLY A 27 -16.01 57.22 -12.85
C GLY A 27 -15.06 56.38 -13.71
N LEU A 28 -14.04 57.02 -14.30
CA LEU A 28 -13.04 56.33 -15.11
C LEU A 28 -12.15 55.39 -14.26
N PHE A 29 -11.72 55.83 -13.07
CA PHE A 29 -10.99 54.96 -12.14
C PHE A 29 -11.83 53.78 -11.64
N ASN A 30 -13.11 54.01 -11.31
CA ASN A 30 -14.02 52.94 -10.90
C ASN A 30 -14.23 51.92 -12.04
N TYR A 31 -14.41 52.39 -13.27
CA TYR A 31 -14.56 51.52 -14.44
C TYR A 31 -13.31 50.66 -14.68
N GLN A 32 -12.12 51.25 -14.59
CA GLN A 32 -10.85 50.50 -14.68
C GLN A 32 -10.69 49.48 -13.55
N GLY A 33 -11.07 49.86 -12.33
CA GLY A 33 -11.07 48.97 -11.16
C GLY A 33 -12.00 47.77 -11.35
N MET A 34 -13.22 48.00 -11.82
CA MET A 34 -14.20 46.95 -12.12
C MET A 34 -13.72 46.01 -13.22
N ASN A 35 -13.13 46.53 -14.30
CA ASN A 35 -12.62 45.68 -15.39
C ASN A 35 -11.45 44.78 -14.93
N THR A 36 -10.57 45.31 -14.08
CA THR A 36 -9.48 44.53 -13.48
C THR A 36 -10.01 43.47 -12.53
N MET A 37 -11.03 43.81 -11.73
CA MET A 37 -11.67 42.86 -10.82
C MET A 37 -12.39 41.76 -11.59
N GLN A 38 -13.10 42.08 -12.68
CA GLN A 38 -13.79 41.11 -13.53
C GLN A 38 -12.82 40.09 -14.13
N SER A 39 -11.66 40.54 -14.65
CA SER A 39 -10.61 39.63 -15.14
C SER A 39 -10.12 38.70 -14.03
N LYS A 40 -9.79 39.23 -12.84
CA LYS A 40 -9.34 38.41 -11.72
C LYS A 40 -10.41 37.44 -11.21
N THR A 41 -11.67 37.84 -11.21
CA THR A 41 -12.79 36.96 -10.86
C THR A 41 -12.91 35.82 -11.89
N GLN A 42 -12.75 36.10 -13.18
CA GLN A 42 -12.73 35.05 -14.20
C GLN A 42 -11.55 34.08 -14.02
N ASP A 43 -10.36 34.60 -13.69
CA ASP A 43 -9.19 33.77 -13.42
C ASP A 43 -9.42 32.86 -12.19
N ILE A 44 -10.02 33.38 -11.12
CA ILE A 44 -10.38 32.59 -9.93
C ILE A 44 -11.41 31.51 -10.27
N LEU A 45 -12.44 31.86 -11.05
CA LEU A 45 -13.48 30.90 -11.46
C LEU A 45 -12.90 29.78 -12.32
N ARG A 46 -11.90 30.06 -13.16
CA ARG A 46 -11.16 29.04 -13.93
C ARG A 46 -10.22 28.21 -13.08
N ALA A 47 -9.66 28.79 -12.02
CA ALA A 47 -8.75 28.09 -11.13
C ALA A 47 -9.46 27.13 -10.17
N SER A 48 -10.75 27.37 -9.84
CA SER A 48 -11.48 26.53 -8.88
C SER A 48 -11.49 25.05 -9.27
N PRO A 49 -11.86 24.65 -10.50
CA PRO A 49 -11.84 23.24 -10.89
C PRO A 49 -10.45 22.60 -10.86
N TRP A 50 -9.37 23.38 -11.07
CA TRP A 50 -8.00 22.87 -10.94
C TRP A 50 -7.62 22.58 -9.50
N VAL A 51 -8.06 23.44 -8.57
CA VAL A 51 -7.85 23.24 -7.12
C VAL A 51 -8.58 21.99 -6.66
N ASP A 52 -9.83 21.81 -7.10
CA ASP A 52 -10.63 20.64 -6.77
C ASP A 52 -9.99 19.36 -7.33
N ALA A 53 -9.58 19.35 -8.61
CA ALA A 53 -8.87 18.23 -9.21
C ALA A 53 -7.54 17.90 -8.49
N ALA A 54 -6.75 18.92 -8.10
CA ALA A 54 -5.53 18.71 -7.34
C ALA A 54 -5.80 18.16 -5.92
N MET A 55 -6.94 18.51 -5.32
CA MET A 55 -7.38 17.95 -4.05
C MET A 55 -7.73 16.47 -4.20
N GLU A 56 -8.41 16.09 -5.28
CA GLU A 56 -8.72 14.69 -5.59
C GLU A 56 -7.45 13.86 -5.86
N MET A 57 -6.48 14.38 -6.61
CA MET A 57 -5.17 13.73 -6.77
C MET A 57 -4.50 13.48 -5.41
N LYS A 58 -4.53 14.46 -4.51
CA LYS A 58 -3.97 14.31 -3.15
C LYS A 58 -4.74 13.29 -2.32
N LEU A 59 -6.06 13.28 -2.42
CA LEU A 59 -6.91 12.30 -1.74
C LEU A 59 -6.58 10.89 -2.24
N SER A 60 -6.48 10.71 -3.55
CA SER A 60 -6.09 9.44 -4.18
C SER A 60 -4.78 8.89 -3.60
N VAL A 61 -3.73 9.72 -3.51
CA VAL A 61 -2.45 9.31 -2.89
C VAL A 61 -2.62 8.94 -1.41
N THR A 62 -3.48 9.63 -0.68
CA THR A 62 -3.75 9.32 0.73
C THR A 62 -4.48 7.98 0.87
N THR A 63 -5.45 7.72 -0.01
CA THR A 63 -6.16 6.44 -0.10
C THR A 63 -5.20 5.30 -0.46
N ASP A 64 -4.26 5.52 -1.38
CA ASP A 64 -3.23 4.52 -1.70
C ASP A 64 -2.36 4.16 -0.48
N MET A 65 -2.09 5.11 0.42
CA MET A 65 -1.39 4.80 1.67
C MET A 65 -2.23 3.93 2.61
N GLN A 66 -3.56 4.07 2.59
CA GLN A 66 -4.45 3.16 3.31
C GLN A 66 -4.42 1.77 2.67
N TYR A 67 -4.49 1.68 1.33
CA TYR A 67 -4.35 0.40 0.66
C TYR A 67 -3.01 -0.28 0.93
N VAL A 68 -1.89 0.45 1.04
CA VAL A 68 -0.62 -0.15 1.46
C VAL A 68 -0.73 -0.80 2.84
N MET A 69 -1.39 -0.14 3.79
CA MET A 69 -1.63 -0.72 5.12
C MET A 69 -2.51 -1.97 5.04
N GLU A 70 -3.55 -1.95 4.21
CA GLU A 70 -4.45 -3.09 3.99
C GLU A 70 -3.76 -4.25 3.28
N LEU A 71 -2.91 -3.98 2.28
CA LEU A 71 -2.08 -4.98 1.61
C LEU A 71 -1.14 -5.67 2.61
N GLN A 72 -0.61 -4.94 3.58
CA GLN A 72 0.24 -5.51 4.65
C GLN A 72 -0.58 -6.28 5.69
N ALA A 73 -1.82 -5.87 5.94
CA ALA A 73 -2.71 -6.47 6.93
C ALA A 73 -3.54 -7.64 6.38
N ALA A 74 -3.53 -7.87 5.06
CA ALA A 74 -4.24 -8.97 4.43
C ALA A 74 -3.91 -10.30 5.10
N GLN A 75 -4.90 -11.18 5.22
CA GLN A 75 -4.77 -12.47 5.91
C GLN A 75 -4.61 -13.64 4.95
N ASN A 76 -4.90 -13.43 3.66
CA ASN A 76 -4.82 -14.45 2.62
C ASN A 76 -4.68 -13.81 1.22
N ILE A 77 -4.36 -14.65 0.23
CA ILE A 77 -4.14 -14.21 -1.16
C ILE A 77 -5.40 -13.59 -1.79
N ALA A 78 -6.59 -14.07 -1.45
CA ALA A 78 -7.83 -13.54 -2.02
C ALA A 78 -8.11 -12.10 -1.55
N GLU A 79 -7.94 -11.84 -0.25
CA GLU A 79 -8.03 -10.50 0.33
C GLU A 79 -6.96 -9.57 -0.26
N LEU A 80 -5.70 -10.04 -0.33
CA LEU A 80 -4.60 -9.29 -0.96
C LEU A 80 -4.93 -8.90 -2.41
N THR A 81 -5.51 -9.83 -3.18
CA THR A 81 -5.91 -9.59 -4.58
C THR A 81 -7.05 -8.59 -4.68
N SER A 82 -8.01 -8.63 -3.75
CA SER A 82 -9.12 -7.68 -3.68
C SER A 82 -8.63 -6.25 -3.44
N VAL A 83 -7.81 -6.07 -2.40
CA VAL A 83 -7.23 -4.75 -2.06
C VAL A 83 -6.36 -4.22 -3.21
N TRP A 84 -5.61 -5.10 -3.88
CA TRP A 84 -4.83 -4.71 -5.06
C TRP A 84 -5.70 -4.16 -6.20
N ALA A 85 -6.85 -4.77 -6.47
CA ALA A 85 -7.77 -4.29 -7.49
C ALA A 85 -8.38 -2.92 -7.13
N GLU A 86 -8.66 -2.68 -5.84
CA GLU A 86 -9.14 -1.37 -5.35
C GLU A 86 -8.06 -0.29 -5.48
N HIS A 87 -6.80 -0.63 -5.20
CA HIS A 87 -5.65 0.25 -5.49
C HIS A 87 -5.54 0.58 -6.98
N GLU A 88 -5.62 -0.41 -7.88
CA GLU A 88 -5.55 -0.16 -9.33
C GLU A 88 -6.68 0.75 -9.83
N ALA A 89 -7.88 0.62 -9.26
CA ALA A 89 -9.00 1.52 -9.56
C ALA A 89 -8.72 2.96 -9.07
N ASN A 90 -8.11 3.13 -7.90
CA ASN A 90 -7.76 4.44 -7.35
C ASN A 90 -6.61 5.12 -8.13
N VAL A 91 -5.64 4.35 -8.62
CA VAL A 91 -4.61 4.85 -9.55
C VAL A 91 -5.24 5.52 -10.77
N ALA A 92 -6.28 4.89 -11.35
CA ALA A 92 -6.97 5.48 -12.50
C ALA A 92 -7.68 6.80 -12.14
N ILE A 93 -8.14 6.99 -10.90
CA ILE A 93 -8.74 8.25 -10.44
C ILE A 93 -7.68 9.36 -10.43
N PHE A 94 -6.49 9.08 -9.89
CA PHE A 94 -5.37 10.03 -9.93
C PHE A 94 -5.07 10.47 -11.36
N ASP A 95 -4.93 9.50 -12.28
CA ASP A 95 -4.58 9.75 -13.68
C ASP A 95 -5.65 10.59 -14.39
N VAL A 96 -6.94 10.30 -14.14
CA VAL A 96 -8.06 11.08 -14.70
C VAL A 96 -7.96 12.56 -14.30
N PHE A 97 -7.67 12.87 -13.04
CA PHE A 97 -7.57 14.26 -12.59
C PHE A 97 -6.27 14.94 -13.03
N ALA A 98 -5.14 14.22 -13.10
CA ALA A 98 -3.91 14.73 -13.67
C ALA A 98 -4.11 15.11 -15.15
N ASP A 99 -4.69 14.20 -15.93
CA ASP A 99 -5.02 14.43 -17.34
C ASP A 99 -6.05 15.54 -17.51
N ALA A 100 -7.07 15.63 -16.65
CA ALA A 100 -8.06 16.70 -16.70
C ALA A 100 -7.43 18.08 -16.53
N ILE A 101 -6.45 18.23 -15.63
CA ILE A 101 -5.73 19.51 -15.47
C ILE A 101 -4.86 19.79 -16.70
N LEU A 102 -4.17 18.78 -17.25
CA LEU A 102 -3.21 18.96 -18.34
C LEU A 102 -3.86 19.11 -19.72
N LEU A 103 -4.95 18.40 -19.99
CA LEU A 103 -5.57 18.27 -21.31
C LEU A 103 -6.99 18.85 -21.34
N GLY A 104 -7.58 19.11 -20.18
CA GLY A 104 -8.99 19.40 -20.06
C GLY A 104 -9.83 18.13 -20.15
N ALA A 105 -10.89 18.05 -19.36
CA ALA A 105 -11.81 16.91 -19.41
C ALA A 105 -13.20 17.29 -18.88
N ARG A 106 -14.19 16.46 -19.20
CA ARG A 106 -15.46 16.44 -18.46
C ARG A 106 -15.40 15.27 -17.49
N THR A 107 -15.40 15.58 -16.20
CA THR A 107 -15.48 14.63 -15.09
C THR A 107 -16.87 14.67 -14.46
N ASP A 108 -17.11 13.82 -13.46
CA ASP A 108 -18.37 13.84 -12.70
C ASP A 108 -18.55 15.14 -11.89
N GLU A 109 -17.45 15.79 -11.52
CA GLU A 109 -17.41 17.10 -10.82
C GLU A 109 -17.64 18.29 -11.77
N GLY A 110 -17.60 18.08 -13.09
CA GLY A 110 -17.91 19.11 -14.08
C GLY A 110 -16.90 19.20 -15.22
N VAL A 111 -16.79 20.39 -15.80
CA VAL A 111 -15.85 20.64 -16.91
C VAL A 111 -14.60 21.29 -16.33
N ILE A 112 -13.47 20.63 -16.51
CA ILE A 112 -12.15 21.14 -16.18
C ILE A 112 -11.52 21.61 -17.50
N GLU A 113 -11.29 22.92 -17.62
CA GLU A 113 -10.54 23.46 -18.76
C GLU A 113 -9.05 23.11 -18.62
N ALA A 114 -8.36 22.88 -19.74
CA ALA A 114 -6.92 22.62 -19.71
C ALA A 114 -6.16 23.81 -19.08
N ALA A 115 -5.23 23.53 -18.16
CA ALA A 115 -4.39 24.54 -17.56
C ALA A 115 -3.53 25.24 -18.62
N THR A 116 -3.64 26.56 -18.68
CA THR A 116 -2.84 27.42 -19.57
C THR A 116 -1.56 27.93 -18.91
N ASP A 117 -1.49 27.92 -17.59
CA ASP A 117 -0.32 28.34 -16.83
C ASP A 117 0.78 27.26 -16.91
N SER A 118 1.93 27.60 -17.50
CA SER A 118 3.02 26.63 -17.71
C SER A 118 3.62 26.12 -16.40
N SER A 119 3.62 26.93 -15.34
CA SER A 119 4.17 26.52 -14.05
C SER A 119 3.26 25.50 -13.35
N LEU A 120 1.94 25.69 -13.45
CA LEU A 120 0.97 24.71 -12.94
C LEU A 120 1.08 23.38 -13.68
N ARG A 121 1.17 23.42 -15.01
CA ARG A 121 1.35 22.21 -15.83
C ARG A 121 2.60 21.44 -15.45
N GLU A 122 3.73 22.13 -15.29
CA GLU A 122 5.00 21.51 -14.90
C GLU A 122 4.89 20.81 -13.52
N ILE A 123 4.16 21.41 -12.57
CA ILE A 123 3.93 20.79 -11.26
C ILE A 123 3.11 19.50 -11.40
N VAL A 124 2.03 19.53 -12.19
CA VAL A 124 1.16 18.36 -12.41
C VAL A 124 1.90 17.25 -13.16
N GLU A 125 2.63 17.59 -14.23
CA GLU A 125 3.47 16.64 -14.98
C GLU A 125 4.53 15.97 -14.08
N ARG A 126 5.11 16.74 -13.16
CA ARG A 126 6.07 16.19 -12.19
C ARG A 126 5.39 15.30 -11.17
N ALA A 127 4.23 15.69 -10.65
CA ALA A 127 3.47 14.88 -9.70
C ALA A 127 3.04 13.54 -10.34
N ASP A 128 2.53 13.58 -11.57
CA ASP A 128 2.18 12.41 -12.36
C ASP A 128 3.39 11.50 -12.61
N SER A 129 4.52 12.07 -13.03
CA SER A 129 5.76 11.31 -13.21
C SER A 129 6.24 10.65 -11.92
N GLU A 130 6.25 11.36 -10.79
CA GLU A 130 6.64 10.80 -9.50
C GLU A 130 5.67 9.70 -9.03
N HIS A 131 4.37 9.88 -9.25
CA HIS A 131 3.34 8.89 -8.97
C HIS A 131 3.57 7.60 -9.77
N ASN A 132 3.74 7.73 -11.09
CA ASN A 132 3.84 6.60 -12.02
C ASN A 132 5.20 5.88 -11.94
N THR A 133 6.29 6.62 -11.76
CA THR A 133 7.65 6.06 -11.86
C THR A 133 8.24 5.63 -10.52
N LYS A 134 7.76 6.16 -9.40
CA LYS A 134 8.30 5.83 -8.07
C LYS A 134 7.25 5.29 -7.12
N PHE A 135 6.11 5.98 -6.99
CA PHE A 135 5.11 5.64 -5.99
C PHE A 135 4.42 4.31 -6.31
N GLN A 136 3.82 4.16 -7.49
CA GLN A 136 3.15 2.91 -7.89
C GLN A 136 4.09 1.68 -7.87
N PRO A 137 5.34 1.75 -8.40
CA PRO A 137 6.28 0.64 -8.28
C PRO A 137 6.61 0.25 -6.84
N ALA A 138 6.65 1.21 -5.91
CA ALA A 138 6.87 0.91 -4.49
C ALA A 138 5.69 0.13 -3.90
N ILE A 139 4.45 0.54 -4.17
CA ILE A 139 3.24 -0.19 -3.72
C ILE A 139 3.20 -1.59 -4.35
N ARG A 140 3.49 -1.72 -5.65
CA ARG A 140 3.61 -3.02 -6.33
C ARG A 140 4.66 -3.92 -5.68
N SER A 141 5.76 -3.34 -5.20
CA SER A 141 6.78 -4.10 -4.46
C SER A 141 6.23 -4.63 -3.14
N VAL A 142 5.44 -3.84 -2.41
CA VAL A 142 4.74 -4.29 -1.20
C VAL A 142 3.81 -5.46 -1.52
N TYR A 143 2.94 -5.32 -2.53
CA TYR A 143 2.04 -6.40 -2.98
C TYR A 143 2.81 -7.68 -3.32
N THR A 144 3.89 -7.56 -4.11
CA THR A 144 4.70 -8.71 -4.54
C THR A 144 5.31 -9.42 -3.34
N LEU A 145 5.88 -8.66 -2.40
CA LEU A 145 6.47 -9.23 -1.18
C LEU A 145 5.43 -9.90 -0.29
N THR A 146 4.24 -9.31 -0.11
CA THR A 146 3.17 -9.95 0.66
C THR A 146 2.64 -11.21 -0.02
N ASN A 147 2.48 -11.19 -1.35
CA ASN A 147 2.07 -12.37 -2.11
C ASN A 147 3.10 -13.50 -1.99
N ASP A 148 4.38 -13.19 -2.17
CA ASP A 148 5.48 -14.14 -1.99
C ASP A 148 5.53 -14.71 -0.57
N PHE A 149 5.23 -13.88 0.44
CA PHE A 149 5.12 -14.32 1.83
C PHE A 149 4.02 -15.39 1.97
N PHE A 150 2.82 -15.17 1.43
CA PHE A 150 1.75 -16.17 1.50
C PHE A 150 2.11 -17.49 0.80
N ILE A 151 2.71 -17.42 -0.39
CA ILE A 151 3.14 -18.61 -1.13
C ILE A 151 4.17 -19.40 -0.31
N ARG A 152 5.17 -18.71 0.26
CA ARG A 152 6.22 -19.35 1.07
C ARG A 152 5.67 -19.92 2.37
N HIS A 153 4.71 -19.23 2.99
CA HIS A 153 4.03 -19.68 4.19
C HIS A 153 3.24 -20.97 3.93
N ASP A 154 2.50 -21.04 2.82
CA ASP A 154 1.80 -22.27 2.42
C ASP A 154 2.80 -23.41 2.14
N GLN A 155 3.86 -23.14 1.37
CA GLN A 155 4.93 -24.13 1.14
C GLN A 155 5.56 -24.66 2.43
N ALA A 156 5.81 -23.78 3.41
CA ALA A 156 6.34 -24.17 4.71
C ALA A 156 5.36 -25.06 5.48
N ASN A 157 4.06 -24.75 5.44
CA ASN A 157 3.02 -25.60 6.04
C ASN A 157 2.94 -26.97 5.37
N GLN A 158 2.97 -27.04 4.04
CA GLN A 158 2.99 -28.32 3.32
C GLN A 158 4.25 -29.15 3.65
N ALA A 159 5.41 -28.50 3.74
CA ALA A 159 6.65 -29.17 4.14
C ALA A 159 6.59 -29.71 5.58
N MET A 160 5.94 -28.98 6.50
CA MET A 160 5.73 -29.43 7.87
C MET A 160 4.79 -30.64 7.95
N LEU A 161 3.68 -30.64 7.20
CA LEU A 161 2.80 -31.81 7.10
C LEU A 161 3.53 -33.04 6.54
N ALA A 162 4.36 -32.84 5.50
CA ALA A 162 5.17 -33.92 4.93
C ALA A 162 6.21 -34.46 5.94
N MET A 163 6.82 -33.57 6.73
CA MET A 163 7.73 -33.96 7.81
C MET A 163 7.02 -34.75 8.90
N GLU A 164 5.83 -34.33 9.33
CA GLU A 164 5.01 -35.06 10.32
C GLU A 164 4.67 -36.46 9.82
N ALA A 165 4.24 -36.59 8.56
CA ALA A 165 3.96 -37.90 7.97
C ALA A 165 5.22 -38.80 7.91
N ALA A 166 6.39 -38.24 7.58
CA ALA A 166 7.64 -38.99 7.59
C ALA A 166 8.07 -39.39 9.01
N TYR A 167 7.85 -38.52 9.99
CA TYR A 167 8.06 -38.81 11.41
C TYR A 167 7.23 -40.02 11.84
N ASP A 168 5.92 -39.99 11.56
CA ASP A 168 5.00 -41.08 11.92
C ASP A 168 5.42 -42.41 11.30
N GLN A 169 5.85 -42.39 10.03
CA GLN A 169 6.40 -43.58 9.36
C GLN A 169 7.66 -44.12 10.04
N ILE A 170 8.57 -43.25 10.47
CA ILE A 170 9.78 -43.71 11.17
C ILE A 170 9.43 -44.29 12.54
N ILE A 171 8.50 -43.66 13.28
CA ILE A 171 8.02 -44.22 14.55
C ILE A 171 7.42 -45.61 14.33
N GLU A 172 6.52 -45.78 13.36
CA GLU A 172 5.94 -47.08 13.02
C GLU A 172 7.02 -48.13 12.67
N LEU A 173 8.00 -47.77 11.84
CA LEU A 173 9.11 -48.66 11.49
C LEU A 173 9.96 -49.05 12.71
N THR A 174 10.23 -48.12 13.63
CA THR A 174 10.99 -48.40 14.85
C THR A 174 10.22 -49.27 15.85
N GLU A 175 8.90 -49.10 15.93
CA GLU A 175 8.02 -49.96 16.74
C GLU A 175 7.95 -51.38 16.18
N ASN A 176 7.81 -51.52 14.86
CA ASN A 176 7.87 -52.80 14.17
C ASN A 176 9.24 -53.47 14.38
N PHE A 177 10.34 -52.73 14.24
CA PHE A 177 11.68 -53.22 14.53
C PHE A 177 11.83 -53.68 15.98
N GLU A 178 11.36 -52.90 16.95
CA GLU A 178 11.39 -53.29 18.37
C GLU A 178 10.58 -54.56 18.64
N SER A 179 9.41 -54.70 18.01
CA SER A 179 8.59 -55.92 18.06
C SER A 179 9.33 -57.14 17.51
N ASP A 180 9.98 -57.00 16.34
CA ASP A 180 10.77 -58.05 15.71
C ASP A 180 11.99 -58.46 16.57
N VAL A 181 12.68 -57.50 17.18
CA VAL A 181 13.78 -57.75 18.13
C VAL A 181 13.28 -58.53 19.35
N LYS A 182 12.13 -58.15 19.93
CA LYS A 182 11.52 -58.89 21.04
C LYS A 182 11.14 -60.31 20.65
N ALA A 183 10.54 -60.50 19.48
CA ALA A 183 10.20 -61.82 18.96
C ALA A 183 11.46 -62.69 18.76
N TYR A 184 12.53 -62.11 18.24
CA TYR A 184 13.80 -62.77 18.05
C TYR A 184 14.46 -63.17 19.39
N ILE A 185 14.49 -62.28 20.38
CA ILE A 185 14.98 -62.57 21.74
C ILE A 185 14.22 -63.75 22.34
N ASN A 186 12.88 -63.71 22.30
CA ASN A 186 12.03 -64.77 22.83
C ASN A 186 12.32 -66.12 22.15
N LYS A 187 12.53 -66.11 20.83
CA LYS A 187 12.94 -67.30 20.08
C LYS A 187 14.28 -67.83 20.55
N GLN A 188 15.31 -66.99 20.72
CA GLN A 188 16.62 -67.42 21.21
C GLN A 188 16.56 -68.02 22.62
N ILE A 189 15.77 -67.42 23.52
CA ILE A 189 15.54 -67.96 24.87
C ILE A 189 14.91 -69.35 24.79
N SER A 190 13.89 -69.53 23.94
CA SER A 190 13.20 -70.82 23.79
C SER A 190 14.10 -71.94 23.25
N LEU A 191 15.13 -71.58 22.48
CA LEU A 191 16.11 -72.51 21.91
C LEU A 191 17.28 -72.82 22.87
N GLY A 192 17.27 -72.26 24.09
CA GLY A 192 18.35 -72.44 25.06
C GLY A 192 19.60 -71.60 24.75
N GLY A 193 19.45 -70.48 24.05
CA GLY A 193 20.53 -69.54 23.78
C GLY A 193 21.16 -68.98 25.06
N ASP A 194 22.44 -68.63 25.00
CA ASP A 194 23.17 -68.04 26.13
C ASP A 194 22.59 -66.66 26.49
N ALA A 195 22.03 -66.55 27.69
CA ALA A 195 21.47 -65.31 28.22
C ALA A 195 22.48 -64.15 28.20
N LYS A 196 23.77 -64.42 28.37
CA LYS A 196 24.80 -63.38 28.33
C LYS A 196 24.94 -62.79 26.93
N LEU A 197 24.92 -63.61 25.88
CA LEU A 197 24.95 -63.14 24.51
C LEU A 197 23.69 -62.34 24.17
N ILE A 198 22.52 -62.85 24.58
CA ILE A 198 21.22 -62.19 24.38
C ILE A 198 21.21 -60.79 25.01
N LEU A 199 21.71 -60.67 26.24
CA LEU A 199 21.77 -59.38 26.94
C LEU A 199 22.80 -58.42 26.35
N GLN A 200 23.91 -58.91 25.79
CA GLN A 200 24.97 -58.06 25.27
C GLN A 200 24.66 -57.48 23.90
N ARG A 201 23.93 -58.21 23.06
CA ARG A 201 23.73 -57.81 21.66
C ARG A 201 22.29 -57.39 21.39
N GLU A 202 21.31 -58.19 21.78
CA GLU A 202 19.93 -57.97 21.43
C GLU A 202 19.29 -56.86 22.28
N ASN A 203 19.73 -56.69 23.54
CA ASN A 203 19.34 -55.53 24.37
C ASN A 203 19.83 -54.21 23.74
N LEU A 204 21.03 -54.22 23.15
CA LEU A 204 21.58 -53.04 22.47
C LEU A 204 20.72 -52.61 21.26
N TRP A 205 20.06 -53.55 20.56
CA TRP A 205 19.14 -53.20 19.48
C TRP A 205 17.85 -52.55 19.98
N ALA A 206 17.31 -53.01 21.13
CA ALA A 206 16.16 -52.38 21.75
C ALA A 206 16.51 -50.96 22.23
N ASP A 207 17.67 -50.78 22.86
CA ASP A 207 18.19 -49.47 23.29
C ASP A 207 18.37 -48.52 22.09
N LEU A 208 18.97 -49.00 20.99
CA LEU A 208 19.14 -48.21 19.76
C LEU A 208 17.79 -47.77 19.16
N SER A 209 16.78 -48.65 19.15
CA SER A 209 15.43 -48.29 18.68
C SER A 209 14.82 -47.16 19.53
N MET A 210 14.97 -47.24 20.85
CA MET A 210 14.50 -46.21 21.78
C MET A 210 15.25 -44.88 21.59
N GLU A 211 16.56 -44.94 21.38
CA GLU A 211 17.40 -43.76 21.13
C GLU A 211 17.04 -43.07 19.80
N ILE A 212 16.76 -43.84 18.74
CA ILE A 212 16.28 -43.32 17.46
C ILE A 212 14.94 -42.59 17.66
N LYS A 213 13.95 -43.23 18.30
CA LYS A 213 12.65 -42.61 18.59
C LYS A 213 12.79 -41.31 19.36
N THR A 214 13.63 -41.31 20.40
CA THR A 214 13.87 -40.14 21.25
C THR A 214 14.55 -39.01 20.48
N THR A 215 15.59 -39.32 19.70
CA THR A 215 16.36 -38.33 18.93
C THR A 215 15.51 -37.68 17.85
N ILE A 216 14.69 -38.46 17.15
CA ILE A 216 13.80 -37.97 16.12
C ILE A 216 12.66 -37.15 16.75
N GLY A 217 12.11 -37.59 17.89
CA GLY A 217 11.12 -36.82 18.66
C GLY A 217 11.63 -35.43 19.07
N ILE A 218 12.85 -35.36 19.61
CA ILE A 218 13.49 -34.08 19.96
C ILE A 218 13.72 -33.22 18.70
N SER A 219 14.11 -33.83 17.59
CA SER A 219 14.35 -33.11 16.33
C SER A 219 13.06 -32.50 15.79
N ARG A 220 11.95 -33.24 15.81
CA ARG A 220 10.62 -32.74 15.45
C ARG A 220 10.22 -31.52 16.29
N ILE A 221 10.31 -31.63 17.62
CA ILE A 221 9.97 -30.52 18.53
C ILE A 221 10.78 -29.26 18.18
N LYS A 222 12.09 -29.40 17.97
CA LYS A 222 12.96 -28.26 17.62
C LYS A 222 12.58 -27.61 16.30
N ILE A 223 12.20 -28.41 15.29
CA ILE A 223 11.77 -27.88 14.00
C ILE A 223 10.42 -27.16 14.13
N GLU A 224 9.46 -27.72 14.88
CA GLU A 224 8.17 -27.09 15.16
C GLU A 224 8.34 -25.76 15.92
N GLU A 225 9.19 -25.73 16.95
CA GLU A 225 9.52 -24.51 17.70
C GLU A 225 10.14 -23.44 16.79
N TYR A 226 11.06 -23.85 15.90
CA TYR A 226 11.67 -22.94 14.93
C TYR A 226 10.63 -22.40 13.95
N ALA A 227 9.77 -23.26 13.39
CA ALA A 227 8.69 -22.87 12.47
C ALA A 227 7.69 -21.91 13.14
N GLN A 228 7.28 -22.19 14.38
CA GLN A 228 6.39 -21.31 15.15
C GLN A 228 7.05 -19.96 15.46
N THR A 229 8.35 -19.93 15.71
CA THR A 229 9.09 -18.68 15.96
C THR A 229 9.12 -17.81 14.71
N LEU A 230 9.32 -18.40 13.53
CA LEU A 230 9.23 -17.69 12.25
C LEU A 230 7.82 -17.14 12.00
N ALA A 231 6.78 -17.94 12.29
CA ALA A 231 5.39 -17.52 12.14
C ALA A 231 5.04 -16.33 13.07
N ARG A 232 5.48 -16.34 14.33
CA ARG A 232 5.25 -15.24 15.28
C ARG A 232 6.06 -13.99 14.94
N GLY A 233 7.29 -14.15 14.45
CA GLY A 233 8.12 -13.02 14.01
C GLY A 233 7.49 -12.22 12.87
N ALA A 234 6.65 -12.87 12.05
CA ALA A 234 5.89 -12.23 10.99
C ALA A 234 4.65 -11.45 11.49
N SER A 235 4.13 -11.72 12.70
CA SER A 235 2.89 -11.11 13.20
C SER A 235 3.10 -9.89 14.12
N VAL A 236 4.35 -9.50 14.41
CA VAL A 236 4.69 -8.44 15.40
C VAL A 236 5.24 -7.17 14.73
N LYS A 237 5.28 -7.11 13.40
CA LYS A 237 5.66 -5.92 12.63
C LYS A 237 4.47 -5.41 11.84
#